data_AF-A0A7C3YDU6-F1
#
_entry.id   AF-A0A7C3YDU6-F1
#
_cell.length_a   1.000
_cell.length_b   1.000
_cell.length_c   1.000
_cell.angle_alpha   90.00
_cell.angle_beta   90.00
_cell.angle_gamma   90.00
#
_symmetry.space_group_name_H-M   'P 1'
#
loop_
_entity.id
_entity.type
_entity.pdbx_description
1 polymer ?
#
loop_
_entity_poly.entity_id
_entity_poly.type
_entity_poly.pdbx_seq_one_letter_code
_entity_poly.pdbx_strand_id
1 'polypeptide(L)'
;MFLEAILFTVLGTAAGILLGLVPGMHINNLLPLIIALSFLPPHSLTVFIVSLSVTQIFIGYISSIFLGAPNEDSSLSVLPGHRLLLEGR
;
A
#
# COMPACT_ATOMS: atom_id res chain seq x y z
N MET A 1 10.09 -15.92 16.15
CA MET A 1 8.74 -16.32 15.68
C MET A 1 7.67 -15.29 16.06
N PHE A 2 7.04 -15.30 17.24
CA PHE A 2 5.92 -14.37 17.52
C PHE A 2 6.32 -12.90 17.61
N LEU A 3 7.35 -12.57 18.40
CA LEU A 3 7.84 -11.18 18.53
C LEU A 3 8.37 -10.63 17.20
N GLU A 4 9.03 -11.48 16.43
CA GLU A 4 9.53 -11.15 15.09
C GLU A 4 8.38 -10.85 14.13
N ALA A 5 7.31 -11.66 14.14
CA ALA A 5 6.11 -11.39 13.35
C ALA A 5 5.49 -10.03 13.72
N ILE A 6 5.39 -9.69 15.00
CA ILE A 6 4.90 -8.38 15.43
C ILE A 6 5.79 -7.26 14.90
N LEU A 7 7.12 -7.40 15.06
CA LEU A 7 8.07 -6.38 14.60
C LEU A 7 7.94 -6.14 13.10
N PHE A 8 7.97 -7.20 12.28
CA PHE A 8 7.85 -7.07 10.83
C PHE A 8 6.47 -6.60 10.38
N THR A 9 5.41 -6.89 11.14
CA THR A 9 4.08 -6.32 10.91
C THR A 9 4.08 -4.81 11.15
N VAL A 10 4.68 -4.33 12.25
CA VAL A 10 4.78 -2.89 12.54
C VAL A 10 5.64 -2.17 11.49
N LEU A 11 6.74 -2.79 11.06
CA LEU A 11 7.58 -2.23 9.99
C LEU A 11 6.86 -2.19 8.65
N GLY A 12 6.17 -3.27 8.27
CA GLY A 12 5.41 -3.34 7.02
C GLY A 12 4.25 -2.37 7.00
N THR A 13 3.51 -2.24 8.10
CA THR A 13 2.44 -1.22 8.23
C THR A 13 2.99 0.20 8.13
N ALA A 14 4.08 0.54 8.84
CA ALA A 14 4.69 1.86 8.76
C ALA A 14 5.16 2.20 7.34
N ALA A 15 5.87 1.28 6.69
CA ALA A 15 6.28 1.45 5.29
C ALA A 15 5.06 1.56 4.35
N GLY A 16 4.00 0.79 4.61
CA GLY A 16 2.78 0.80 3.81
C GLY A 16 2.01 2.11 3.91
N ILE A 17 2.01 2.74 5.09
CA ILE A 17 1.46 4.10 5.27
C ILE A 17 2.25 5.10 4.43
N LEU A 18 3.58 5.11 4.57
CA LEU A 18 4.42 6.06 3.83
C LEU A 18 4.26 5.91 2.31
N LEU A 19 4.25 4.68 1.82
CA LEU A 19 4.16 4.40 0.38
C LEU A 19 2.73 4.55 -0.17
N GLY A 20 1.70 4.28 0.64
CA GLY A 20 0.30 4.50 0.25
C GLY A 20 -0.05 5.98 0.13
N LEU A 21 0.63 6.86 0.88
CA LEU A 21 0.44 8.31 0.76
C LEU A 21 1.02 8.88 -0.54
N VAL A 22 1.94 8.15 -1.19
CA VAL A 22 2.50 8.58 -2.48
C VAL A 22 1.49 8.26 -3.59
N PRO A 23 0.96 9.27 -4.30
CA PRO A 23 -0.04 9.05 -5.33
C PRO A 23 0.53 8.23 -6.49
N GLY A 24 -0.25 7.27 -6.99
CA GLY A 24 0.12 6.42 -8.13
C GLY A 24 1.12 5.30 -7.82
N MET A 25 1.57 5.16 -6.57
CA MET A 25 2.35 3.99 -6.17
C MET A 25 1.44 2.80 -5.92
N HIS A 26 1.75 1.67 -6.56
CA HIS A 26 1.11 0.39 -6.30
C HIS A 26 2.11 -0.59 -5.68
N ILE A 27 1.60 -1.53 -4.89
CA ILE A 27 2.42 -2.60 -4.31
C ILE A 27 3.23 -3.37 -5.37
N ASN A 28 2.69 -3.53 -6.58
CA ASN A 28 3.38 -4.21 -7.68
C ASN A 28 4.68 -3.50 -8.10
N ASN A 29 4.74 -2.18 -7.99
CA ASN A 29 5.94 -1.41 -8.29
C ASN A 29 7.02 -1.60 -7.20
N LEU A 30 6.61 -2.02 -6.01
CA LEU A 30 7.49 -2.24 -4.87
C LEU A 30 8.03 -3.68 -4.80
N LEU A 31 7.35 -4.64 -5.44
CA LEU A 31 7.77 -6.06 -5.42
C LEU A 31 9.24 -6.27 -5.83
N PRO A 32 9.78 -5.63 -6.89
CA PRO A 32 11.20 -5.80 -7.24
C PRO A 32 12.15 -5.32 -6.14
N LEU A 33 11.80 -4.23 -5.44
CA LEU A 33 12.59 -3.69 -4.33
C LEU A 33 12.51 -4.62 -3.10
N ILE A 34 11.33 -5.17 -2.84
CA ILE A 34 11.11 -6.13 -1.75
C ILE A 34 11.86 -7.44 -2.00
N ILE A 35 11.92 -7.91 -3.25
CA ILE A 35 12.67 -9.13 -3.62
C ILE A 35 14.17 -8.96 -3.35
N ALA A 36 14.69 -7.73 -3.40
CA ALA A 36 16.09 -7.45 -3.01
C ALA A 36 16.36 -7.75 -1.52
N LEU A 37 15.31 -7.86 -0.68
CA LEU A 37 15.39 -8.28 0.73
C LEU A 37 15.30 -9.80 0.93
N SER A 38 15.45 -10.59 -0.13
CA SER A 38 15.44 -12.06 -0.09
C SER A 38 16.52 -12.71 0.79
N PHE A 39 17.50 -11.93 1.26
CA PHE A 39 18.46 -12.38 2.27
C PHE A 39 17.85 -12.52 3.69
N LEU A 40 16.67 -11.95 3.93
CA LEU A 40 15.92 -12.11 5.18
C LEU A 40 15.25 -13.49 5.26
N PRO A 41 14.93 -13.98 6.48
CA PRO A 41 14.18 -15.21 6.65
C PRO A 41 12.84 -15.16 5.88
N PRO A 42 12.48 -16.22 5.10
CA PRO A 42 11.28 -16.21 4.26
C PRO A 42 10.00 -15.92 5.05
N HIS A 43 9.90 -16.40 6.29
CA HIS A 43 8.76 -16.15 7.16
C HIS A 43 8.58 -14.66 7.47
N SER A 44 9.66 -13.98 7.88
CA SER A 44 9.68 -12.58 8.27
C SER A 44 9.43 -11.67 7.07
N LEU A 45 10.00 -12.01 5.92
CA LEU A 45 9.73 -11.34 4.66
C LEU A 45 8.26 -11.48 4.24
N THR A 46 7.66 -12.66 4.41
CA THR A 46 6.24 -12.89 4.11
C THR A 46 5.34 -12.01 4.98
N VAL A 47 5.59 -11.97 6.30
CA VAL A 47 4.83 -11.12 7.23
C VAL A 47 4.94 -9.64 6.87
N PHE A 48 6.15 -9.20 6.52
CA PHE A 48 6.40 -7.84 6.05
C PHE A 48 5.62 -7.52 4.77
N ILE A 49 5.69 -8.39 3.76
CA ILE A 49 5.01 -8.18 2.47
C ILE A 49 3.50 -8.11 2.66
N VAL A 50 2.91 -9.03 3.42
CA VAL A 50 1.46 -9.06 3.62
C VAL A 50 0.99 -7.79 4.35
N SER A 51 1.65 -7.41 5.44
CA SER A 51 1.29 -6.20 6.20
C SER A 51 1.49 -4.91 5.41
N LEU A 52 2.59 -4.82 4.65
CA LEU A 52 2.87 -3.73 3.71
C LEU A 52 1.78 -3.62 2.65
N SER A 53 1.46 -4.72 1.97
CA SER A 53 0.50 -4.76 0.85
C SER A 53 -0.88 -4.31 1.29
N VAL A 54 -1.38 -4.85 2.42
CA VAL A 54 -2.68 -4.47 2.97
C VAL A 54 -2.71 -2.97 3.28
N THR A 55 -1.71 -2.48 4.02
CA THR A 55 -1.70 -1.08 4.46
C THR A 55 -1.54 -0.12 3.29
N GLN A 56 -0.68 -0.44 2.33
CA GLN A 56 -0.44 0.37 1.15
C GLN A 56 -1.70 0.51 0.29
N ILE A 57 -2.49 -0.57 0.11
CA ILE A 57 -3.74 -0.51 -0.63
C ILE A 57 -4.75 0.42 0.06
N PHE A 58 -4.96 0.26 1.37
CA PHE A 58 -5.93 1.07 2.11
C PHE A 58 -5.54 2.56 2.12
N ILE A 59 -4.28 2.87 2.39
CA ILE A 59 -3.80 4.26 2.41
C ILE A 59 -3.71 4.84 0.99
N GLY A 60 -3.43 4.00 -0.01
CA GLY A 60 -3.46 4.36 -1.43
C GLY A 60 -4.81 4.90 -1.89
N TYR A 61 -5.92 4.37 -1.38
CA TYR A 61 -7.24 4.95 -1.65
C TYR A 61 -7.38 6.37 -1.09
N ILE A 62 -6.78 6.68 0.06
CA ILE A 62 -6.83 8.02 0.64
C ILE A 62 -6.10 9.00 -0.28
N SER A 63 -4.85 8.70 -0.67
CA SER A 63 -4.08 9.58 -1.57
C SER A 63 -4.76 9.71 -2.94
N SER A 64 -5.36 8.63 -3.45
CA SER A 64 -6.11 8.62 -4.69
C SER A 64 -7.29 9.59 -4.65
N ILE A 65 -8.12 9.60 -3.59
CA ILE A 65 -9.27 10.51 -3.48
C ILE A 65 -8.86 11.98 -3.63
N PHE A 66 -7.73 12.39 -3.03
CA PHE A 66 -7.32 13.79 -2.98
C PHE A 66 -6.45 14.25 -4.15
N LEU A 67 -5.64 13.35 -4.72
CA LEU A 67 -4.56 13.72 -5.65
C LEU A 67 -4.61 12.95 -6.98
N GLY A 68 -5.49 11.96 -7.14
CA GLY A 68 -5.51 11.07 -8.30
C GLY A 68 -6.89 10.97 -8.96
N ALA A 69 -6.93 11.12 -10.28
CA ALA A 69 -8.04 10.59 -11.05
C ALA A 69 -8.06 9.06 -10.92
N PRO A 70 -9.24 8.40 -10.85
CA PRO A 70 -9.32 6.94 -10.73
C PRO A 70 -8.59 6.24 -11.89
N ASN A 71 -7.67 5.33 -11.57
CA ASN A 71 -7.03 4.43 -12.53
C ASN A 71 -8.00 3.31 -12.95
N GLU A 72 -7.76 2.64 -14.08
CA GLU A 72 -8.64 1.57 -14.63
C GLU A 72 -9.00 0.49 -13.60
N ASP A 73 -8.07 0.10 -12.72
CA ASP A 73 -8.28 -0.90 -11.66
C ASP A 73 -9.22 -0.43 -10.54
N SER A 74 -9.36 0.89 -10.37
CA SER A 74 -10.22 1.53 -9.36
C SER A 74 -11.56 2.01 -9.91
N SER A 75 -11.81 1.83 -11.22
CA SER A 75 -13.00 2.33 -11.94
C SER A 75 -14.32 1.74 -11.43
N LEU A 76 -14.32 0.50 -10.93
CA LEU A 76 -15.50 -0.13 -10.30
C LEU A 76 -15.67 0.28 -8.82
N SER A 77 -14.65 0.90 -8.23
CA SER A 77 -14.57 1.29 -6.82
C SER A 77 -14.43 2.80 -6.64
N VAL A 78 -15.06 3.59 -7.50
CA VAL A 78 -15.04 5.06 -7.38
C VAL A 78 -15.76 5.46 -6.09
N LEU A 79 -14.97 5.86 -5.09
CA LEU A 79 -15.46 6.34 -3.81
C LEU A 79 -16.19 7.68 -3.97
N PRO A 80 -17.16 8.02 -3.08
CA PRO A 80 -17.87 9.30 -3.14
C PRO A 80 -16.94 10.52 -3.23
N GLY A 81 -15.80 10.49 -2.56
CA GLY A 81 -14.79 11.57 -2.62
C GLY A 81 -14.20 11.78 -4.02
N HIS A 82 -14.02 10.72 -4.81
CA HIS A 82 -13.58 10.87 -6.20
C HIS A 82 -14.62 11.56 -7.08
N ARG A 83 -15.92 11.33 -6.81
CA ARG A 83 -16.99 12.03 -7.53
C ARG A 83 -16.95 13.53 -7.22
N LEU A 84 -16.76 13.89 -5.96
CA LEU A 84 -16.60 15.28 -5.55
C LEU A 84 -15.38 15.93 -6.22
N LEU A 85 -14.23 15.26 -6.21
CA LEU A 85 -13.02 15.75 -6.89
C LEU A 85 -13.27 15.98 -8.40
N LEU A 86 -13.93 15.04 -9.08
CA LEU A 86 -14.30 15.18 -10.51
C LEU A 86 -15.31 16.32 -10.76
N GLU A 87 -16.18 16.61 -9.79
CA GLU A 87 -17.09 17.75 -9.79
C GLU A 87 -16.40 19.07 -9.39
N GLY A 88 -15.11 19.04 -9.03
CA GLY A 88 -14.34 20.19 -8.56
C GLY A 88 -14.65 20.62 -7.12
N ARG A 89 -15.11 19.69 -6.27
CA ARG A 89 -15.54 19.91 -4.88
C ARG A 89 -14.72 19.14 -3.86
#